data_AF-A0A6B0GLR0-F1
#
_entry.id   AF-A0A6B0GLR0-F1
#
_cell.length_a   1.000
_cell.length_b   1.000
_cell.length_c   1.000
_cell.angle_alpha   90.00
_cell.angle_beta   90.00
_cell.angle_gamma   90.00
#
_symmetry.space_group_name_H-M   'P 1'
#
loop_
_entity.id
_entity.type
_entity.pdbx_description
1 polymer ?
#
loop_
_entity_poly.entity_id
_entity_poly.type
_entity_poly.pdbx_seq_one_letter_code
_entity_poly.pdbx_strand_id
1 'polypeptide(L)'
;MCGDEAANPFSLLANETRLGVVEAIGNASGGGEYATLSHSTVQEALGGVDSGKLNYHLRQLRGRFVERTDDGYRLTLPGIRVYQALVSGAFDGERPSVEPVELEHDCETCGDPMTVSYEQGRFFVRCPTCDVVYQRYPISPNAVDESDAQSLLDVSMWTCHIDTWTMLRGICPYCSGAVERTFSPEDRVGTNNDDWDLFAYLSCRSCGWFNHVTAEMVALHHHATTTFYDERGLSEQYMDVKLDSEWTVTVHSEDPLRARVEITHDGDTIRFLLDEHLEVVDWSVDGERPHRSGATPRRRRAASDDPAPRSRMEASLSILADETRLAIVEVLGDAGGGGEDAALPYSTIRDRLATGDTGNLSYHLKRLRGRFVDPVDEGYRLTISGIRAYQAVASGRFERDRPTVEPTPFGERCAECDGLLQASYLDGRFIVRCNGCSVRWFRYPLSPNAFDPDDVQQLVEAAFTRNYTDLRSMFAGICPYCSSGVARTVSGSDRGEMGVDEDTVFAHLSCLRCSWFALPRVDMVAFLHHATATYFERHGRPKPSAGMIVDGEWTTTVRSEDPLRVQVDIELDGDTLHHVVDEDLQVVEWTVLD
;
A
#
# COMPACT_ATOMS: atom_id res chain seq x y z
N MET A 1 -39.14 -9.98 1.12
CA MET A 1 -37.69 -9.89 1.34
C MET A 1 -37.10 -11.14 0.73
N CYS A 2 -36.64 -11.02 -0.51
CA CYS A 2 -35.93 -12.06 -1.22
C CYS A 2 -34.47 -11.60 -1.20
N GLY A 3 -33.57 -12.43 -0.68
CA GLY A 3 -32.14 -12.12 -0.66
C GLY A 3 -31.62 -11.98 -2.08
N ASP A 4 -31.06 -10.82 -2.39
CA ASP A 4 -30.15 -10.68 -3.53
C ASP A 4 -28.83 -11.26 -3.02
N GLU A 5 -28.51 -12.49 -3.43
CA GLU A 5 -27.13 -12.98 -3.42
C GLU A 5 -26.24 -11.91 -4.05
N ALA A 6 -25.11 -11.60 -3.41
CA ALA A 6 -24.18 -10.59 -3.91
C ALA A 6 -23.78 -10.94 -5.36
N ALA A 7 -24.38 -10.23 -6.33
CA ALA A 7 -24.16 -10.52 -7.74
C ALA A 7 -22.66 -10.38 -8.07
N ASN A 8 -22.08 -11.47 -8.61
CA ASN A 8 -20.67 -11.58 -8.95
C ASN A 8 -20.14 -10.30 -9.64
N PRO A 9 -19.13 -9.62 -9.04
CA PRO A 9 -18.64 -8.33 -9.52
C PRO A 9 -18.03 -8.41 -10.92
N PHE A 10 -17.53 -9.57 -11.32
CA PHE A 10 -16.83 -9.76 -12.58
C PHE A 10 -17.77 -9.99 -13.77
N SER A 11 -18.97 -10.52 -13.54
CA SER A 11 -19.94 -10.85 -14.60
C SER A 11 -20.36 -9.63 -15.42
N LEU A 12 -20.50 -8.47 -14.77
CA LEU A 12 -20.77 -7.23 -15.50
C LEU A 12 -19.56 -6.78 -16.31
N LEU A 13 -18.33 -7.02 -15.87
CA LEU A 13 -17.12 -6.52 -16.54
C LEU A 13 -16.52 -7.52 -17.54
N ALA A 14 -17.00 -8.76 -17.58
CA ALA A 14 -16.73 -9.78 -18.59
C ALA A 14 -17.32 -9.41 -19.97
N ASN A 15 -16.95 -8.24 -20.49
CA ASN A 15 -17.35 -7.73 -21.79
C ASN A 15 -16.40 -6.62 -22.23
N GLU A 16 -15.87 -6.80 -23.44
CA GLU A 16 -14.86 -5.92 -24.01
C GLU A 16 -15.32 -4.46 -24.11
N THR A 17 -16.55 -4.20 -24.56
CA THR A 17 -17.07 -2.82 -24.65
C THR A 17 -17.15 -2.15 -23.28
N ARG A 18 -17.58 -2.89 -22.25
CA ARG A 18 -17.74 -2.33 -20.89
C ARG A 18 -16.40 -2.03 -20.24
N LEU A 19 -15.41 -2.91 -20.41
CA LEU A 19 -14.04 -2.60 -20.01
C LEU A 19 -13.47 -1.44 -20.81
N GLY A 20 -13.80 -1.34 -22.10
CA GLY A 20 -13.36 -0.23 -22.94
C GLY A 20 -13.92 1.13 -22.51
N VAL A 21 -15.15 1.17 -22.00
CA VAL A 21 -15.70 2.39 -21.38
C VAL A 21 -14.88 2.77 -20.14
N VAL A 22 -14.57 1.80 -19.28
CA VAL A 22 -13.80 2.05 -18.05
C VAL A 22 -12.39 2.53 -18.39
N GLU A 23 -11.73 1.87 -19.33
CA GLU A 23 -10.40 2.20 -19.85
C GLU A 23 -10.38 3.60 -20.49
N ALA A 24 -11.35 3.94 -21.34
CA ALA A 24 -11.40 5.23 -22.01
C ALA A 24 -11.52 6.40 -21.01
N ILE A 25 -12.40 6.28 -20.02
CA ILE A 25 -12.56 7.33 -18.98
C ILE A 25 -11.33 7.37 -18.07
N GLY A 26 -10.77 6.21 -17.71
CA GLY A 26 -9.57 6.11 -16.90
C GLY A 26 -8.34 6.74 -17.57
N ASN A 27 -8.08 6.42 -18.84
CA ASN A 27 -6.96 6.96 -19.61
C ASN A 27 -7.06 8.48 -19.84
N ALA A 28 -8.27 9.03 -19.84
CA ALA A 28 -8.45 10.48 -19.90
C ALA A 28 -8.17 11.19 -18.57
N SER A 29 -8.08 10.45 -17.46
CA SER A 29 -7.72 11.01 -16.15
C SER A 29 -6.22 11.25 -16.08
N GLY A 30 -5.79 12.35 -15.46
CA GLY A 30 -4.38 12.74 -15.39
C GLY A 30 -4.21 14.08 -14.68
N GLY A 31 -2.97 14.49 -14.43
CA GLY A 31 -2.66 15.81 -13.86
C GLY A 31 -3.23 16.08 -12.47
N GLY A 32 -3.56 15.03 -11.70
CA GLY A 32 -4.19 15.19 -10.39
C GLY A 32 -5.71 15.22 -10.40
N GLU A 33 -6.37 14.84 -11.50
CA GLU A 33 -7.83 14.87 -11.61
C GLU A 33 -8.42 13.64 -12.31
N TYR A 34 -9.67 13.30 -11.95
CA TYR A 34 -10.45 12.26 -12.62
C TYR A 34 -11.30 12.85 -13.73
N ALA A 35 -11.21 12.27 -14.93
CA ALA A 35 -11.89 12.79 -16.11
C ALA A 35 -13.41 12.56 -16.10
N THR A 36 -14.11 13.48 -16.75
CA THR A 36 -15.51 13.33 -17.16
C THR A 36 -15.57 13.42 -18.68
N LEU A 37 -16.07 12.38 -19.34
CA LEU A 37 -16.13 12.31 -20.80
C LEU A 37 -17.56 12.38 -21.32
N SER A 38 -17.76 13.14 -22.40
CA SER A 38 -19.02 13.16 -23.13
C SER A 38 -19.33 11.79 -23.76
N HIS A 39 -20.60 11.52 -24.10
CA HIS A 39 -20.98 10.28 -24.80
C HIS A 39 -20.20 10.10 -26.11
N SER A 40 -20.05 11.16 -26.91
CA SER A 40 -19.33 11.13 -28.18
C SER A 40 -17.85 10.83 -27.99
N THR A 41 -17.21 11.37 -26.95
CA THR A 41 -15.79 11.10 -26.66
C THR A 41 -15.58 9.64 -26.25
N VAL A 42 -16.45 9.08 -25.42
CA VAL A 42 -16.40 7.64 -25.07
C VAL A 42 -16.63 6.78 -26.33
N GLN A 43 -17.55 7.18 -27.20
CA GLN A 43 -17.84 6.46 -28.45
C GLN A 43 -16.65 6.44 -29.41
N GLU A 44 -15.99 7.59 -29.57
CA GLU A 44 -14.80 7.75 -30.39
C GLU A 44 -13.63 6.90 -29.86
N ALA A 45 -13.37 6.96 -28.55
CA ALA A 45 -12.34 6.15 -27.89
C ALA A 45 -12.56 4.63 -28.06
N LEU A 46 -13.81 4.20 -28.26
CA LEU A 46 -14.19 2.81 -28.53
C LEU A 46 -14.15 2.43 -30.01
N GLY A 47 -13.58 3.27 -30.88
CA GLY A 47 -13.50 3.01 -32.32
C GLY A 47 -14.85 3.19 -33.03
N GLY A 48 -15.71 4.10 -32.55
CA GLY A 48 -16.95 4.46 -33.23
C GLY A 48 -18.08 3.43 -33.08
N VAL A 49 -18.13 2.71 -31.95
CA VAL A 49 -19.21 1.77 -31.64
C VAL A 49 -20.61 2.39 -31.82
N ASP A 50 -21.60 1.62 -32.26
CA ASP A 50 -22.98 2.12 -32.42
C ASP A 50 -23.53 2.78 -31.13
N SER A 51 -24.19 3.93 -31.28
CA SER A 51 -24.71 4.73 -30.16
C SER A 51 -25.74 3.96 -29.31
N GLY A 52 -26.58 3.12 -29.93
CA GLY A 52 -27.54 2.28 -29.22
C GLY A 52 -26.85 1.24 -28.36
N LYS A 53 -25.80 0.60 -28.91
CA LYS A 53 -24.95 -0.35 -28.18
C LYS A 53 -24.20 0.32 -27.03
N LEU A 54 -23.61 1.51 -27.24
CA LEU A 54 -22.94 2.25 -26.16
C LEU A 54 -23.91 2.63 -25.03
N ASN A 55 -25.09 3.16 -25.36
CA ASN A 55 -26.12 3.49 -24.37
C ASN A 55 -26.60 2.25 -23.59
N TYR A 56 -26.65 1.08 -24.22
CA TYR A 56 -26.90 -0.17 -23.51
C TYR A 56 -25.80 -0.46 -22.47
N HIS A 57 -24.53 -0.44 -22.88
CA HIS A 57 -23.42 -0.73 -21.97
C HIS A 57 -23.25 0.30 -20.84
N LEU A 58 -23.43 1.59 -21.13
CA LEU A 58 -23.42 2.65 -20.11
C LEU A 58 -24.53 2.45 -19.08
N ARG A 59 -25.75 2.09 -19.49
CA ARG A 59 -26.83 1.78 -18.55
C ARG A 59 -26.50 0.62 -17.61
N GLN A 60 -25.77 -0.38 -18.09
CA GLN A 60 -25.34 -1.52 -17.28
C GLN A 60 -24.26 -1.13 -16.25
N LEU A 61 -23.32 -0.26 -16.64
CA LEU A 61 -22.23 0.21 -15.77
C LEU A 61 -22.67 1.25 -14.73
N ARG A 62 -23.77 1.97 -15.01
CA ARG A 62 -24.27 3.07 -14.18
C ARG A 62 -24.62 2.62 -12.77
N GLY A 63 -24.26 3.47 -11.80
CA GLY A 63 -24.57 3.26 -10.37
C GLY A 63 -23.58 2.36 -9.64
N ARG A 64 -22.72 1.60 -10.34
CA ARG A 64 -21.67 0.78 -9.72
C ARG A 64 -20.27 1.19 -10.15
N PHE A 65 -20.03 1.34 -11.46
CA PHE A 65 -18.69 1.59 -12.00
C PHE A 65 -18.60 2.97 -12.66
N VAL A 66 -19.67 3.41 -13.31
CA VAL A 66 -19.77 4.71 -13.97
C VAL A 66 -20.89 5.52 -13.33
N GLU A 67 -20.69 6.82 -13.21
CA GLU A 67 -21.74 7.77 -12.87
C GLU A 67 -21.95 8.75 -14.04
N ARG A 68 -23.20 9.21 -14.18
CA ARG A 68 -23.57 10.23 -15.17
C ARG A 68 -23.68 11.57 -14.45
N THR A 69 -23.03 12.57 -15.01
CA THR A 69 -23.10 13.97 -14.61
C THR A 69 -23.77 14.78 -15.71
N ASP A 70 -23.89 16.09 -15.51
CA ASP A 70 -24.37 17.01 -16.55
C ASP A 70 -23.36 17.14 -17.70
N ASP A 71 -22.05 17.04 -17.39
CA ASP A 71 -20.96 17.17 -18.35
C ASP A 71 -20.57 15.85 -19.04
N GLY A 72 -21.09 14.71 -18.58
CA GLY A 72 -20.85 13.41 -19.21
C GLY A 72 -20.79 12.23 -18.24
N TYR A 73 -19.81 11.36 -18.43
CA TYR A 73 -19.61 10.12 -17.67
C TYR A 73 -18.25 10.12 -17.00
N ARG A 74 -18.22 9.81 -15.70
CA ARG A 74 -16.97 9.65 -14.92
C ARG A 74 -16.97 8.33 -14.16
N LEU A 75 -15.78 7.87 -13.78
CA LEU A 75 -15.65 6.66 -12.97
C LEU A 75 -16.04 6.93 -11.52
N THR A 76 -16.84 6.01 -10.97
CA THR A 76 -17.01 5.87 -9.52
C THR A 76 -15.74 5.28 -8.90
N LEU A 77 -15.63 5.22 -7.56
CA LEU A 77 -14.48 4.59 -6.91
C LEU A 77 -14.30 3.10 -7.32
N PRO A 78 -15.34 2.24 -7.35
CA PRO A 78 -15.22 0.91 -7.95
C PRO A 78 -14.72 0.93 -9.39
N GLY A 79 -15.20 1.85 -10.21
CA GLY A 79 -14.73 2.03 -11.59
C GLY A 79 -13.24 2.34 -11.67
N ILE A 80 -12.75 3.23 -10.80
CA ILE A 80 -11.33 3.54 -10.67
C ILE A 80 -10.53 2.30 -10.26
N ARG A 81 -11.03 1.49 -9.30
CA ARG A 81 -10.35 0.25 -8.89
C ARG A 81 -10.29 -0.78 -10.02
N VAL A 82 -11.31 -0.86 -10.87
CA VAL A 82 -11.30 -1.72 -12.08
C VAL A 82 -10.27 -1.22 -13.08
N TYR A 83 -10.24 0.09 -13.33
CA TYR A 83 -9.24 0.71 -14.21
C TYR A 83 -7.81 0.45 -13.70
N GLN A 84 -7.56 0.63 -12.41
CA GLN A 84 -6.26 0.34 -11.79
C GLN A 84 -5.86 -1.13 -11.96
N ALA A 85 -6.78 -2.07 -11.74
CA ALA A 85 -6.53 -3.50 -11.94
C ALA A 85 -6.25 -3.86 -13.41
N LEU A 86 -6.90 -3.15 -14.34
CA LEU A 86 -6.67 -3.28 -15.78
C LEU A 86 -5.25 -2.85 -16.15
N VAL A 87 -4.87 -1.61 -15.82
CA VAL A 87 -3.56 -1.09 -16.20
C VAL A 87 -2.43 -1.72 -15.38
N SER A 88 -2.69 -2.26 -14.20
CA SER A 88 -1.68 -2.98 -13.40
C SER A 88 -1.43 -4.41 -13.88
N GLY A 89 -2.23 -4.93 -14.82
CA GLY A 89 -2.16 -6.33 -15.21
C GLY A 89 -2.47 -7.29 -14.05
N ALA A 90 -3.26 -6.87 -13.05
CA ALA A 90 -3.50 -7.66 -11.82
C ALA A 90 -4.07 -9.06 -12.10
N PHE A 91 -4.82 -9.20 -13.20
CA PHE A 91 -5.43 -10.45 -13.64
C PHE A 91 -4.78 -11.04 -14.90
N ASP A 92 -3.63 -10.51 -15.33
CA ASP A 92 -2.92 -11.12 -16.45
C ASP A 92 -2.40 -12.52 -16.06
N GLY A 93 -2.51 -13.45 -16.99
CA GLY A 93 -1.97 -14.81 -16.85
C GLY A 93 -0.54 -14.90 -17.33
N GLU A 94 -0.15 -14.04 -18.27
CA GLU A 94 1.23 -13.88 -18.71
C GLU A 94 1.93 -12.87 -17.80
N ARG A 95 3.11 -13.22 -17.30
CA ARG A 95 3.92 -12.38 -16.41
C ARG A 95 5.35 -12.31 -16.95
N PRO A 96 6.04 -11.16 -16.78
CA PRO A 96 7.45 -11.08 -17.10
C PRO A 96 8.25 -12.04 -16.23
N SER A 97 9.47 -12.35 -16.66
CA SER A 97 10.43 -13.14 -15.89
C SER A 97 11.79 -12.48 -15.98
N VAL A 98 12.50 -12.40 -14.86
CA VAL A 98 13.89 -11.96 -14.78
C VAL A 98 14.70 -13.15 -14.30
N GLU A 99 15.61 -13.63 -15.14
CA GLU A 99 16.56 -14.67 -14.77
C GLU A 99 17.42 -14.21 -13.59
N PRO A 100 17.97 -15.13 -12.77
CA PRO A 100 18.80 -14.77 -11.62
C PRO A 100 19.97 -13.86 -12.00
N VAL A 101 20.07 -12.72 -11.32
CA VAL A 101 21.18 -11.76 -11.43
C VAL A 101 21.90 -11.69 -10.10
N GLU A 102 23.23 -11.82 -10.12
CA GLU A 102 24.07 -11.74 -8.92
C GLU A 102 23.98 -10.34 -8.28
N LEU A 103 23.90 -10.31 -6.94
CA LEU A 103 23.91 -9.12 -6.12
C LEU A 103 25.32 -8.87 -5.57
N GLU A 104 25.58 -7.65 -5.10
CA GLU A 104 26.82 -7.30 -4.40
C GLU A 104 26.89 -7.91 -2.99
N HIS A 105 25.77 -8.45 -2.48
CA HIS A 105 25.66 -9.02 -1.14
C HIS A 105 25.90 -10.53 -1.14
N ASP A 106 26.73 -10.98 -0.20
CA ASP A 106 27.02 -12.40 0.03
C ASP A 106 26.03 -13.04 1.00
N CYS A 107 25.85 -14.36 0.88
CA CYS A 107 25.01 -15.16 1.76
C CYS A 107 25.68 -15.29 3.15
N GLU A 108 24.99 -14.88 4.22
CA GLU A 108 25.47 -15.01 5.61
C GLU A 108 25.74 -16.48 6.01
N THR A 109 25.03 -17.44 5.39
CA THR A 109 25.17 -18.87 5.70
C THR A 109 26.42 -19.52 5.07
N CYS A 110 26.77 -19.15 3.83
CA CYS A 110 27.82 -19.85 3.07
C CYS A 110 28.89 -18.96 2.42
N GLY A 111 28.71 -17.64 2.45
CA GLY A 111 29.66 -16.66 1.91
C GLY A 111 29.67 -16.51 0.38
N ASP A 112 28.75 -17.17 -0.33
CA ASP A 112 28.63 -17.04 -1.80
C ASP A 112 27.66 -15.92 -2.18
N PRO A 113 27.82 -15.28 -3.36
CA PRO A 113 26.94 -14.20 -3.81
C PRO A 113 25.47 -14.61 -3.87
N MET A 114 24.60 -13.73 -3.38
CA MET A 114 23.15 -13.89 -3.53
C MET A 114 22.70 -13.46 -4.94
N THR A 115 21.48 -13.86 -5.31
CA THR A 115 20.86 -13.49 -6.57
C THR A 115 19.48 -12.86 -6.35
N VAL A 116 19.12 -11.91 -7.21
CA VAL A 116 17.75 -11.43 -7.38
C VAL A 116 17.15 -12.02 -8.66
N SER A 117 15.91 -12.49 -8.61
CA SER A 117 15.17 -12.94 -9.79
C SER A 117 13.70 -12.56 -9.70
N TYR A 118 12.97 -12.66 -10.80
CA TYR A 118 11.51 -12.51 -10.80
C TYR A 118 10.86 -13.63 -11.60
N GLU A 119 10.00 -14.41 -10.97
CA GLU A 119 9.27 -15.49 -11.62
C GLU A 119 7.88 -15.67 -11.00
N GLN A 120 6.91 -16.07 -11.83
CA GLN A 120 5.54 -16.37 -11.39
C GLN A 120 4.85 -15.24 -10.60
N GLY A 121 5.23 -13.98 -10.81
CA GLY A 121 4.66 -12.84 -10.10
C GLY A 121 5.35 -12.45 -8.79
N ARG A 122 6.53 -13.00 -8.52
CA ARG A 122 7.29 -12.78 -7.29
C ARG A 122 8.72 -12.43 -7.60
N PHE A 123 9.29 -11.56 -6.77
CA PHE A 123 10.73 -11.45 -6.71
C PHE A 123 11.28 -12.44 -5.68
N PHE A 124 12.51 -12.87 -5.91
CA PHE A 124 13.27 -13.72 -5.01
C PHE A 124 14.62 -13.08 -4.73
N VAL A 125 15.04 -13.06 -3.48
CA VAL A 125 16.44 -12.92 -3.08
C VAL A 125 16.85 -14.25 -2.48
N ARG A 126 17.79 -14.94 -3.14
CA ARG A 126 18.21 -16.29 -2.75
C ARG A 126 19.69 -16.54 -2.99
N CYS A 127 20.30 -17.39 -2.18
CA CYS A 127 21.62 -17.94 -2.46
C CYS A 127 21.46 -19.18 -3.36
N PRO A 128 22.05 -19.21 -4.57
CA PRO A 128 21.96 -20.36 -5.46
C PRO A 128 22.81 -21.56 -5.01
N THR A 129 23.75 -21.38 -4.07
CA THR A 129 24.63 -22.45 -3.59
C THR A 129 23.99 -23.29 -2.50
N CYS A 130 23.39 -22.63 -1.50
CA CYS A 130 22.79 -23.30 -0.34
C CYS A 130 21.26 -23.26 -0.33
N ASP A 131 20.63 -22.74 -1.39
CA ASP A 131 19.19 -22.63 -1.58
C ASP A 131 18.44 -21.83 -0.50
N VAL A 132 19.15 -21.07 0.34
CA VAL A 132 18.54 -20.17 1.32
C VAL A 132 17.80 -19.05 0.60
N VAL A 133 16.51 -18.90 0.92
CA VAL A 133 15.66 -17.80 0.45
C VAL A 133 15.62 -16.74 1.55
N TYR A 134 16.21 -15.58 1.26
CA TYR A 134 16.20 -14.43 2.16
C TYR A 134 14.91 -13.63 2.01
N GLN A 135 14.39 -13.53 0.79
CA GLN A 135 13.17 -12.81 0.53
C GLN A 135 12.37 -13.43 -0.62
N ARG A 136 11.06 -13.55 -0.43
CA ARG A 136 10.08 -13.95 -1.44
C ARG A 136 8.83 -13.11 -1.23
N TYR A 137 8.44 -12.30 -2.21
CA TYR A 137 7.24 -11.47 -2.08
C TYR A 137 6.59 -11.20 -3.43
N PRO A 138 5.25 -11.07 -3.50
CA PRO A 138 4.61 -10.69 -4.74
C PRO A 138 4.75 -9.19 -5.00
N ILE A 139 5.09 -8.85 -6.24
CA ILE A 139 5.11 -7.47 -6.72
C ILE A 139 4.26 -7.36 -7.99
N SER A 140 3.79 -6.15 -8.28
CA SER A 140 3.10 -5.87 -9.54
C SER A 140 4.06 -6.10 -10.71
N PRO A 141 3.62 -6.70 -11.84
CA PRO A 141 4.46 -6.83 -13.02
C PRO A 141 4.94 -5.47 -13.57
N ASN A 142 4.22 -4.38 -13.29
CA ASN A 142 4.64 -3.02 -13.68
C ASN A 142 5.84 -2.49 -12.89
N ALA A 143 6.17 -3.11 -11.76
CA ALA A 143 7.39 -2.78 -11.03
C ALA A 143 8.64 -3.32 -11.74
N VAL A 144 8.47 -4.34 -12.59
CA VAL A 144 9.56 -5.11 -13.19
C VAL A 144 10.09 -4.39 -14.42
N ASP A 145 11.35 -3.96 -14.34
CA ASP A 145 12.17 -3.64 -15.51
C ASP A 145 13.11 -4.81 -15.76
N GLU A 146 12.86 -5.59 -16.82
CA GLU A 146 13.65 -6.78 -17.14
C GLU A 146 15.12 -6.45 -17.47
N SER A 147 15.44 -5.18 -17.75
CA SER A 147 16.79 -4.70 -18.05
C SER A 147 17.54 -4.12 -16.85
N ASP A 148 16.88 -3.99 -15.69
CA ASP A 148 17.42 -3.33 -14.50
C ASP A 148 17.07 -4.12 -13.22
N ALA A 149 17.90 -5.12 -12.91
CA ALA A 149 17.74 -5.97 -11.73
C ALA A 149 17.87 -5.21 -10.40
N GLN A 150 18.62 -4.11 -10.36
CA GLN A 150 18.74 -3.28 -9.16
C GLN A 150 17.42 -2.55 -8.91
N SER A 151 16.81 -1.97 -9.95
CA SER A 151 15.48 -1.35 -9.85
C SER A 151 14.40 -2.35 -9.42
N LEU A 152 14.51 -3.61 -9.85
CA LEU A 152 13.67 -4.69 -9.34
C LEU A 152 13.88 -4.89 -7.82
N LEU A 153 15.13 -5.03 -7.36
CA LEU A 153 15.43 -5.20 -5.92
C LEU A 153 14.90 -4.02 -5.10
N ASP A 154 15.20 -2.78 -5.50
CA ASP A 154 14.84 -1.57 -4.76
C ASP A 154 13.32 -1.45 -4.57
N VAL A 155 12.54 -1.58 -5.66
CA VAL A 155 11.08 -1.49 -5.59
C VAL A 155 10.48 -2.63 -4.78
N SER A 156 11.08 -3.81 -4.90
CA SER A 156 10.64 -5.01 -4.22
C SER A 156 10.83 -4.93 -2.72
N MET A 157 12.02 -4.51 -2.27
CA MET A 157 12.33 -4.30 -0.86
C MET A 157 11.50 -3.17 -0.28
N TRP A 158 11.33 -2.06 -1.01
CA TRP A 158 10.46 -0.98 -0.58
C TRP A 158 8.99 -1.41 -0.44
N THR A 159 8.49 -2.21 -1.39
CA THR A 159 7.11 -2.73 -1.35
C THR A 159 6.91 -3.66 -0.15
N CYS A 160 7.88 -4.54 0.12
CA CYS A 160 7.84 -5.40 1.31
C CYS A 160 7.87 -4.58 2.60
N HIS A 161 8.75 -3.58 2.67
CA HIS A 161 8.86 -2.67 3.82
C HIS A 161 7.54 -1.93 4.08
N ILE A 162 6.96 -1.29 3.06
CA ILE A 162 5.75 -0.48 3.26
C ILE A 162 4.51 -1.34 3.56
N ASP A 163 4.41 -2.54 2.99
CA ASP A 163 3.35 -3.50 3.30
C ASP A 163 3.47 -3.98 4.77
N THR A 164 4.69 -4.34 5.18
CA THR A 164 4.98 -4.77 6.56
C THR A 164 4.69 -3.66 7.57
N TRP A 165 5.15 -2.44 7.29
CA TRP A 165 4.88 -1.25 8.09
C TRP A 165 3.38 -1.01 8.33
N THR A 166 2.56 -1.27 7.30
CA THR A 166 1.10 -1.11 7.35
C THR A 166 0.45 -2.24 8.16
N MET A 167 0.92 -3.48 8.01
CA MET A 167 0.45 -4.63 8.78
C MET A 167 0.80 -4.52 10.28
N LEU A 168 1.98 -4.01 10.61
CA LEU A 168 2.38 -3.67 11.99
C LEU A 168 1.52 -2.55 12.60
N ARG A 169 0.74 -1.81 11.80
CA ARG A 169 -0.30 -0.87 12.26
C ARG A 169 -1.71 -1.44 12.22
N GLY A 170 -1.84 -2.74 11.97
CA GLY A 170 -3.11 -3.45 12.08
C GLY A 170 -3.95 -3.39 10.82
N ILE A 171 -3.42 -2.90 9.69
CA ILE A 171 -4.17 -2.71 8.45
C ILE A 171 -3.54 -3.53 7.33
N CYS A 172 -4.37 -4.31 6.63
CA CYS A 172 -3.91 -5.08 5.48
C CYS A 172 -3.61 -4.16 4.27
N PRO A 173 -2.46 -4.30 3.60
CA PRO A 173 -2.13 -3.49 2.41
C PRO A 173 -3.07 -3.77 1.22
N TYR A 174 -3.79 -4.90 1.20
CA TYR A 174 -4.57 -5.34 0.04
C TYR A 174 -6.08 -5.18 0.16
N CYS A 175 -6.66 -5.50 1.32
CA CYS A 175 -8.10 -5.34 1.55
C CYS A 175 -8.45 -4.29 2.61
N SER A 176 -7.43 -3.72 3.27
CA SER A 176 -7.52 -2.84 4.45
C SER A 176 -8.18 -3.48 5.67
N GLY A 177 -8.46 -4.78 5.65
CA GLY A 177 -8.99 -5.49 6.81
C GLY A 177 -8.02 -5.50 7.98
N ALA A 178 -8.56 -5.66 9.19
CA ALA A 178 -7.79 -5.75 10.42
C ALA A 178 -6.76 -6.89 10.37
N VAL A 179 -5.56 -6.64 10.90
CA VAL A 179 -4.45 -7.58 10.97
C VAL A 179 -4.23 -8.03 12.42
N GLU A 180 -4.24 -9.34 12.62
CA GLU A 180 -3.79 -9.99 13.85
C GLU A 180 -2.25 -10.14 13.82
N ARG A 181 -1.65 -10.02 15.01
CA ARG A 181 -0.21 -10.04 15.20
C ARG A 181 0.10 -11.00 16.34
N THR A 182 0.85 -12.06 16.06
CA THR A 182 1.12 -13.11 17.03
C THR A 182 2.56 -13.55 16.93
N PHE A 183 3.28 -13.63 18.05
CA PHE A 183 4.58 -14.30 18.06
C PHE A 183 4.39 -15.81 17.96
N SER A 184 5.20 -16.44 17.12
CA SER A 184 5.23 -17.90 17.01
C SER A 184 6.68 -18.37 17.01
N PRO A 185 7.16 -18.93 18.13
CA PRO A 185 8.49 -19.55 18.18
C PRO A 185 8.63 -20.76 17.25
N GLU A 186 7.51 -21.37 16.84
CA GLU A 186 7.46 -22.63 16.10
C GLU A 186 7.19 -22.43 14.59
N ASP A 187 6.60 -21.30 14.16
CA ASP A 187 6.26 -21.04 12.75
C ASP A 187 7.40 -20.36 11.98
N ARG A 188 8.42 -21.15 11.61
CA ARG A 188 9.52 -20.76 10.69
C ARG A 188 9.10 -20.81 9.21
N VAL A 189 7.82 -20.59 8.88
CA VAL A 189 7.30 -20.83 7.52
C VAL A 189 7.90 -19.82 6.54
N GLY A 190 8.64 -20.31 5.55
CA GLY A 190 9.13 -19.52 4.41
C GLY A 190 10.61 -19.14 4.44
N THR A 191 11.35 -19.46 5.52
CA THR A 191 12.82 -19.38 5.54
C THR A 191 13.39 -20.72 6.01
N ASN A 192 14.46 -21.20 5.36
CA ASN A 192 15.19 -22.39 5.81
C ASN A 192 16.35 -21.99 6.75
N ASN A 193 16.24 -20.85 7.44
CA ASN A 193 17.32 -20.31 8.28
C ASN A 193 17.02 -20.65 9.74
N ASP A 194 17.86 -21.50 10.34
CA ASP A 194 17.75 -22.00 11.72
C ASP A 194 18.29 -21.01 12.78
N ASP A 195 18.97 -19.93 12.36
CA ASP A 195 19.69 -19.01 13.27
C ASP A 195 18.83 -17.83 13.77
N TRP A 196 17.57 -17.71 13.35
CA TRP A 196 16.70 -16.58 13.72
C TRP A 196 15.85 -16.91 14.95
N ASP A 197 15.95 -16.08 16.00
CA ASP A 197 15.52 -16.43 17.36
C ASP A 197 14.04 -16.13 17.70
N LEU A 198 13.41 -15.16 17.03
CA LEU A 198 12.03 -14.76 17.35
C LEU A 198 11.26 -14.27 16.12
N PHE A 199 10.22 -15.02 15.74
CA PHE A 199 9.34 -14.71 14.62
C PHE A 199 7.94 -14.29 15.09
N ALA A 200 7.33 -13.43 14.28
CA ALA A 200 5.94 -13.05 14.41
C ALA A 200 5.20 -13.24 13.09
N TYR A 201 3.94 -13.63 13.23
CA TYR A 201 3.00 -13.86 12.16
C TYR A 201 1.99 -12.71 12.14
N LEU A 202 1.94 -12.01 11.00
CA LEU A 202 0.98 -10.95 10.71
C LEU A 202 -0.07 -11.51 9.76
N SER A 203 -1.35 -11.53 10.14
CA SER A 203 -2.40 -12.12 9.30
C SER A 203 -3.65 -11.26 9.23
N CYS A 204 -4.15 -11.02 8.02
CA CYS A 204 -5.39 -10.28 7.83
C CYS A 204 -6.61 -11.15 8.13
N ARG A 205 -7.55 -10.68 8.95
CA ARG A 205 -8.78 -11.43 9.25
C ARG A 205 -9.77 -11.54 8.10
N SER A 206 -9.69 -10.63 7.11
CA SER A 206 -10.68 -10.56 6.02
C SER A 206 -10.25 -11.32 4.77
N CYS A 207 -9.02 -11.07 4.28
CA CYS A 207 -8.50 -11.77 3.10
C CYS A 207 -7.37 -12.74 3.44
N GLY A 208 -7.03 -12.90 4.73
CA GLY A 208 -6.00 -13.82 5.19
C GLY A 208 -4.57 -13.46 4.82
N TRP A 209 -4.33 -12.30 4.18
CA TRP A 209 -2.99 -11.95 3.71
C TRP A 209 -1.97 -11.99 4.85
N PHE A 210 -0.86 -12.63 4.52
CA PHE A 210 0.32 -12.98 5.29
C PHE A 210 1.50 -12.03 5.41
N ASN A 211 2.18 -11.93 6.55
CA ASN A 211 3.63 -11.77 6.54
C ASN A 211 4.30 -12.44 7.75
N HIS A 212 5.49 -12.99 7.55
CA HIS A 212 6.37 -13.43 8.63
C HIS A 212 7.44 -12.37 8.83
N VAL A 213 7.62 -11.91 10.07
CA VAL A 213 8.61 -10.88 10.41
C VAL A 213 9.41 -11.34 11.61
N THR A 214 10.69 -11.00 11.67
CA THR A 214 11.47 -11.21 12.89
C THR A 214 11.32 -10.04 13.86
N ALA A 215 11.77 -10.24 15.10
CA ALA A 215 11.94 -9.16 16.07
C ALA A 215 12.84 -8.03 15.53
N GLU A 216 13.92 -8.38 14.82
CA GLU A 216 14.79 -7.41 14.15
C GLU A 216 14.05 -6.60 13.09
N MET A 217 13.21 -7.26 12.29
CA MET A 217 12.38 -6.60 11.29
C MET A 217 11.39 -5.63 11.95
N VAL A 218 10.83 -5.96 13.11
CA VAL A 218 9.97 -5.02 13.88
C VAL A 218 10.77 -3.80 14.31
N ALA A 219 11.95 -3.99 14.91
CA ALA A 219 12.83 -2.89 15.32
C ALA A 219 13.23 -2.01 14.13
N LEU A 220 13.51 -2.60 12.98
CA LEU A 220 13.86 -1.86 11.77
C LEU A 220 12.72 -0.97 11.24
N HIS A 221 11.47 -1.35 11.45
CA HIS A 221 10.32 -0.50 11.10
C HIS A 221 10.03 0.59 12.14
N HIS A 222 10.76 0.61 13.26
CA HIS A 222 10.68 1.68 14.23
C HIS A 222 11.43 2.92 13.72
N HIS A 223 10.78 4.07 13.82
CA HIS A 223 11.30 5.35 13.32
C HIS A 223 12.64 5.78 13.95
N ALA A 224 12.93 5.32 15.18
CA ALA A 224 14.21 5.53 15.84
C ALA A 224 15.38 4.82 15.13
N THR A 225 15.15 3.70 14.47
CA THR A 225 16.17 2.99 13.67
C THR A 225 16.58 3.83 12.48
N THR A 226 15.62 4.39 11.74
CA THR A 226 15.92 5.31 10.62
C THR A 226 16.70 6.53 11.09
N THR A 227 16.28 7.10 12.23
CA THR A 227 16.99 8.25 12.81
C THR A 227 18.43 7.89 13.18
N PHE A 228 18.64 6.69 13.77
CA PHE A 228 19.96 6.20 14.16
C PHE A 228 20.91 6.08 12.97
N TYR A 229 20.45 5.53 11.84
CA TYR A 229 21.27 5.43 10.62
C TYR A 229 21.45 6.78 9.90
N ASP A 230 20.40 7.60 9.83
CA ASP A 230 20.46 8.90 9.15
C ASP A 230 21.40 9.89 9.86
N GLU A 231 21.39 9.94 11.20
CA GLU A 231 22.34 10.72 12.02
C GLU A 231 23.81 10.30 11.78
N ARG A 232 24.04 9.10 11.23
CA ARG A 232 25.35 8.54 10.88
C ARG A 232 25.67 8.63 9.38
N GLY A 233 24.80 9.26 8.59
CA GLY A 233 24.98 9.49 7.15
C GLY A 233 24.79 8.23 6.30
N LEU A 234 24.05 7.24 6.81
CA LEU A 234 23.81 5.97 6.14
C LEU A 234 22.39 5.94 5.58
N SER A 235 22.25 5.44 4.35
CA SER A 235 20.93 5.18 3.77
C SER A 235 20.36 3.90 4.35
N GLU A 236 19.09 3.94 4.75
CA GLU A 236 18.40 2.82 5.40
C GLU A 236 17.93 1.72 4.41
N GLN A 237 18.78 1.31 3.47
CA GLN A 237 18.45 0.16 2.65
C GLN A 237 18.50 -1.09 3.53
N TYR A 238 17.38 -1.82 3.62
CA TYR A 238 17.21 -2.99 4.48
C TYR A 238 18.40 -3.96 4.44
N MET A 239 18.90 -4.25 3.23
CA MET A 239 20.01 -5.19 3.02
C MET A 239 21.32 -4.64 3.58
N ASP A 240 21.66 -3.38 3.27
CA ASP A 240 22.87 -2.72 3.79
C ASP A 240 22.84 -2.66 5.33
N VAL A 241 21.70 -2.24 5.90
CA VAL A 241 21.50 -2.13 7.35
C VAL A 241 21.61 -3.48 8.06
N LYS A 242 20.98 -4.53 7.51
CA LYS A 242 21.01 -5.86 8.13
C LYS A 242 22.40 -6.49 8.06
N LEU A 243 23.11 -6.32 6.94
CA LEU A 243 24.41 -6.96 6.68
C LEU A 243 25.59 -6.22 7.33
N ASP A 244 25.52 -4.89 7.47
CA ASP A 244 26.62 -4.06 7.99
C ASP A 244 26.50 -3.75 9.49
N SER A 245 25.52 -4.33 10.19
CA SER A 245 25.31 -4.12 11.63
C SER A 245 25.23 -5.43 12.38
N GLU A 246 25.68 -5.44 13.64
CA GLU A 246 25.51 -6.59 14.52
C GLU A 246 24.14 -6.55 15.18
N TRP A 247 23.35 -7.61 15.02
CA TRP A 247 22.02 -7.74 15.60
C TRP A 247 22.03 -8.80 16.70
N THR A 248 21.43 -8.49 17.84
CA THR A 248 21.22 -9.45 18.93
C THR A 248 19.78 -9.40 19.40
N VAL A 249 19.14 -10.57 19.49
CA VAL A 249 17.80 -10.72 20.07
C VAL A 249 17.92 -11.48 21.39
N THR A 250 17.24 -11.00 22.44
CA THR A 250 17.21 -11.68 23.74
C THR A 250 15.81 -11.64 24.32
N VAL A 251 15.23 -12.81 24.57
CA VAL A 251 13.93 -12.94 25.25
C VAL A 251 14.13 -12.84 26.77
N HIS A 252 13.57 -11.81 27.40
CA HIS A 252 13.65 -11.56 28.86
C HIS A 252 12.51 -12.23 29.63
N SER A 253 11.35 -12.38 28.99
CA SER A 253 10.15 -13.01 29.53
C SER A 253 9.36 -13.62 28.39
N GLU A 254 8.71 -14.76 28.62
CA GLU A 254 7.84 -15.44 27.63
C GLU A 254 6.35 -15.15 27.86
N ASP A 255 5.95 -14.87 29.11
CA ASP A 255 4.55 -14.58 29.48
C ASP A 255 4.49 -13.52 30.61
N PRO A 256 4.15 -12.25 30.29
CA PRO A 256 3.99 -11.72 28.94
C PRO A 256 5.33 -11.69 28.22
N LEU A 257 5.31 -11.82 26.88
CA LEU A 257 6.53 -11.80 26.08
C LEU A 257 7.22 -10.45 26.19
N ARG A 258 8.51 -10.44 26.51
CA ARG A 258 9.38 -9.25 26.43
C ARG A 258 10.68 -9.63 25.74
N ALA A 259 10.93 -9.06 24.57
CA ALA A 259 12.13 -9.32 23.80
C ALA A 259 12.94 -8.03 23.61
N ARG A 260 14.25 -8.10 23.84
CA ARG A 260 15.17 -7.01 23.51
C ARG A 260 15.79 -7.26 22.15
N VAL A 261 15.84 -6.23 21.33
CA VAL A 261 16.61 -6.17 20.10
C VAL A 261 17.70 -5.13 20.28
N GLU A 262 18.95 -5.50 20.02
CA GLU A 262 20.10 -4.59 20.04
C GLU A 262 20.73 -4.56 18.65
N ILE A 263 20.99 -3.36 18.16
CA ILE A 263 21.65 -3.11 16.88
C ILE A 263 22.91 -2.32 17.19
N THR A 264 24.07 -2.88 16.88
CA THR A 264 25.36 -2.21 17.03
C THR A 264 25.96 -1.91 15.68
N HIS A 265 26.29 -0.65 15.46
CA HIS A 265 26.93 -0.17 14.24
C HIS A 265 28.03 0.84 14.60
N ASP A 266 29.25 0.59 14.12
CA ASP A 266 30.44 1.42 14.40
C ASP A 266 30.68 1.74 15.89
N GLY A 267 30.25 0.85 16.80
CA GLY A 267 30.45 0.96 18.25
C GLY A 267 29.34 1.70 19.00
N ASP A 268 28.37 2.29 18.29
CA ASP A 268 27.14 2.80 18.89
C ASP A 268 26.07 1.71 18.88
N THR A 269 25.23 1.67 19.92
CA THR A 269 24.18 0.66 20.05
C THR A 269 22.82 1.30 20.26
N ILE A 270 21.84 0.96 19.41
CA ILE A 270 20.42 1.23 19.66
C ILE A 270 19.75 -0.03 20.21
N ARG A 271 18.89 0.13 21.21
CA ARG A 271 18.17 -0.97 21.87
C ARG A 271 16.68 -0.73 21.85
N PHE A 272 15.92 -1.80 21.64
CA PHE A 272 14.46 -1.81 21.65
C PHE A 272 13.96 -2.86 22.63
N LEU A 273 12.89 -2.56 23.35
CA LEU A 273 12.10 -3.52 24.10
C LEU A 273 10.75 -3.72 23.41
N LEU A 274 10.53 -4.93 22.91
CA LEU A 274 9.28 -5.37 22.30
C LEU A 274 8.39 -6.07 23.34
N ASP A 275 7.09 -5.84 23.27
CA ASP A 275 6.07 -6.57 24.03
C ASP A 275 5.43 -7.72 23.23
N GLU A 276 4.40 -8.38 23.79
CA GLU A 276 3.67 -9.49 23.15
C GLU A 276 2.84 -9.10 21.93
N HIS A 277 2.65 -7.79 21.66
CA HIS A 277 1.85 -7.25 20.57
C HIS A 277 2.70 -6.70 19.40
N LEU A 278 4.03 -6.92 19.46
CA LEU A 278 5.02 -6.35 18.54
C LEU A 278 5.15 -4.84 18.67
N GLU A 279 4.80 -4.27 19.81
CA GLU A 279 4.98 -2.84 20.07
C GLU A 279 6.33 -2.58 20.71
N VAL A 280 7.03 -1.56 20.23
CA VAL A 280 8.21 -1.02 20.90
C VAL A 280 7.70 -0.21 22.08
N VAL A 281 7.92 -0.72 23.30
CA VAL A 281 7.47 -0.07 24.54
C VAL A 281 8.57 0.76 25.21
N ASP A 282 9.83 0.55 24.81
CA ASP A 282 10.99 1.32 25.25
C ASP A 282 12.10 1.23 24.20
N TRP A 283 12.89 2.30 24.06
CA TRP A 283 14.11 2.29 23.25
C TRP A 283 15.14 3.31 23.73
N SER A 284 16.41 3.03 23.44
CA SER A 284 17.54 3.86 23.89
C SER A 284 18.71 3.76 22.92
N VAL A 285 19.56 4.79 22.88
CA VAL A 285 20.82 4.78 22.12
C VAL A 285 21.99 5.05 23.08
N ASP A 286 22.99 4.18 23.07
CA ASP A 286 24.29 4.41 23.69
C ASP A 286 25.29 4.81 22.60
N GLY A 287 25.87 6.02 22.70
CA GLY A 287 26.81 6.55 21.71
C GLY A 287 26.95 8.08 21.74
N GLU A 288 27.96 8.64 21.06
CA GLU A 288 28.03 10.09 20.79
C GLU A 288 27.07 10.44 19.65
N ARG A 289 26.28 11.53 19.79
CA ARG A 289 25.43 12.02 18.69
C ARG A 289 26.27 12.78 17.67
N PRO A 290 26.33 12.35 16.40
CA PRO A 290 26.82 13.22 15.35
C PRO A 290 25.71 14.24 15.01
N HIS A 291 26.04 15.52 15.02
CA HIS A 291 25.19 16.55 14.40
C HIS A 291 25.51 16.61 12.91
N ARG A 292 24.89 15.75 12.08
CA ARG A 292 24.95 15.92 10.63
C ARG A 292 23.67 15.49 9.91
N SER A 293 23.34 16.31 8.91
CA SER A 293 22.31 16.14 7.90
C SER A 293 22.65 14.99 6.95
N GLY A 294 21.79 13.98 6.86
CA GLY A 294 21.81 12.96 5.82
C GLY A 294 21.08 13.43 4.56
N ALA A 295 21.56 12.99 3.39
CA ALA A 295 20.98 13.27 2.08
C ALA A 295 20.27 12.03 1.51
N THR A 296 19.18 12.27 0.79
CA THR A 296 18.16 11.32 0.34
C THR A 296 18.47 10.67 -1.03
N PRO A 297 17.85 9.53 -1.38
CA PRO A 297 18.31 8.61 -2.41
C PRO A 297 17.83 8.92 -3.85
N ARG A 298 18.39 8.15 -4.79
CA ARG A 298 18.36 8.33 -6.25
C ARG A 298 16.95 8.33 -6.87
N ARG A 299 16.79 9.16 -7.92
CA ARG A 299 15.61 9.16 -8.80
C ARG A 299 15.53 7.90 -9.65
N ARG A 300 14.35 7.27 -9.65
CA ARG A 300 14.01 6.10 -10.48
C ARG A 300 13.49 6.51 -11.86
N ARG A 301 13.82 5.73 -12.90
CA ARG A 301 13.12 5.73 -14.20
C ARG A 301 11.94 4.76 -14.17
N ALA A 302 10.82 5.13 -14.77
CA ALA A 302 9.66 4.25 -14.86
C ALA A 302 9.98 3.01 -15.70
N ALA A 303 9.59 1.82 -15.22
CA ALA A 303 9.55 0.61 -16.01
C ALA A 303 8.39 0.66 -17.02
N SER A 304 8.62 0.10 -18.22
CA SER A 304 7.75 0.00 -19.41
C SER A 304 6.37 0.71 -19.41
N ASP A 305 6.16 1.56 -20.42
CA ASP A 305 4.98 2.41 -20.57
C ASP A 305 3.72 1.67 -21.11
N ASP A 306 3.85 0.45 -21.63
CA ASP A 306 2.72 -0.20 -22.32
C ASP A 306 1.81 -0.98 -21.35
N PRO A 307 0.52 -0.60 -21.21
CA PRO A 307 -0.44 -1.39 -20.46
C PRO A 307 -0.76 -2.72 -21.16
N ALA A 308 -1.05 -3.75 -20.37
CA ALA A 308 -1.53 -5.02 -20.90
C ALA A 308 -2.83 -4.80 -21.70
N PRO A 309 -3.02 -5.47 -22.85
CA PRO A 309 -4.19 -5.24 -23.69
C PRO A 309 -5.50 -5.64 -22.99
N ARG A 310 -6.53 -4.78 -23.10
CA ARG A 310 -7.87 -4.98 -22.51
C ARG A 310 -8.48 -6.37 -22.75
N SER A 311 -8.25 -6.95 -23.94
CA SER A 311 -8.77 -8.28 -24.29
C SER A 311 -8.28 -9.38 -23.33
N ARG A 312 -7.08 -9.25 -22.75
CA ARG A 312 -6.58 -10.19 -21.75
C ARG A 312 -7.36 -10.09 -20.44
N MET A 313 -7.66 -8.89 -19.97
CA MET A 313 -8.49 -8.72 -18.77
C MET A 313 -9.91 -9.21 -19.01
N GLU A 314 -10.51 -8.91 -20.17
CA GLU A 314 -11.83 -9.44 -20.52
C GLU A 314 -11.87 -10.97 -20.43
N ALA A 315 -10.90 -11.65 -21.03
CA ALA A 315 -10.81 -13.11 -20.97
C ALA A 315 -10.68 -13.62 -19.51
N SER A 316 -9.95 -12.89 -18.66
CA SER A 316 -9.82 -13.18 -17.23
C SER A 316 -11.17 -13.10 -16.51
N LEU A 317 -11.89 -12.00 -16.73
CA LEU A 317 -13.16 -11.75 -16.07
C LEU A 317 -14.24 -12.69 -16.59
N SER A 318 -14.19 -13.08 -17.86
CA SER A 318 -15.07 -14.11 -18.44
C SER A 318 -14.86 -15.49 -17.79
N ILE A 319 -13.65 -15.80 -17.31
CA ILE A 319 -13.43 -16.98 -16.47
C ILE A 319 -14.10 -16.77 -15.11
N LEU A 320 -13.88 -15.65 -14.42
CA LEU A 320 -14.40 -15.40 -13.07
C LEU A 320 -15.90 -15.07 -13.01
N ALA A 321 -16.54 -14.74 -14.12
CA ALA A 321 -17.99 -14.45 -14.22
C ALA A 321 -18.90 -15.68 -13.96
N ASP A 322 -18.31 -16.87 -13.85
CA ASP A 322 -19.01 -18.10 -13.52
C ASP A 322 -18.95 -18.33 -12.01
N GLU A 323 -20.12 -18.42 -11.38
CA GLU A 323 -20.25 -18.52 -9.92
C GLU A 323 -19.46 -19.68 -9.34
N THR A 324 -19.46 -20.86 -9.99
CA THR A 324 -18.68 -22.01 -9.52
C THR A 324 -17.18 -21.73 -9.56
N ARG A 325 -16.68 -21.07 -10.61
CA ARG A 325 -15.25 -20.70 -10.71
C ARG A 325 -14.86 -19.64 -9.68
N LEU A 326 -15.74 -18.67 -9.41
CA LEU A 326 -15.49 -17.69 -8.37
C LEU A 326 -15.49 -18.34 -6.98
N ALA A 327 -16.47 -19.21 -6.70
CA ALA A 327 -16.55 -19.95 -5.45
C ALA A 327 -15.32 -20.84 -5.21
N ILE A 328 -14.72 -21.42 -6.25
CA ILE A 328 -13.44 -22.16 -6.11
C ILE A 328 -12.32 -21.22 -5.68
N VAL A 329 -12.24 -20.02 -6.25
CA VAL A 329 -11.22 -19.01 -5.88
C VAL A 329 -11.42 -18.56 -4.43
N GLU A 330 -12.66 -18.35 -3.99
CA GLU A 330 -13.01 -18.03 -2.60
C GLU A 330 -12.64 -19.17 -1.66
N VAL A 331 -13.05 -20.41 -1.95
CA VAL A 331 -12.72 -21.60 -1.13
C VAL A 331 -11.20 -21.77 -0.95
N LEU A 332 -10.43 -21.56 -2.02
CA LEU A 332 -8.97 -21.62 -1.95
C LEU A 332 -8.38 -20.43 -1.17
N GLY A 333 -8.92 -19.23 -1.35
CA GLY A 333 -8.47 -18.03 -0.63
C GLY A 333 -8.79 -18.05 0.86
N ASP A 334 -9.94 -18.59 1.26
CA ASP A 334 -10.33 -18.80 2.65
C ASP A 334 -9.42 -19.83 3.33
N ALA A 335 -8.97 -20.84 2.58
CA ALA A 335 -8.19 -21.94 3.12
C ALA A 335 -6.74 -21.59 3.44
N GLY A 336 -6.14 -20.66 2.72
CA GLY A 336 -4.74 -20.29 2.94
C GLY A 336 -4.51 -19.08 3.82
N GLY A 337 -5.58 -18.44 4.26
CA GLY A 337 -5.58 -16.99 4.20
C GLY A 337 -5.07 -16.52 2.83
N GLY A 338 -4.76 -15.27 2.55
CA GLY A 338 -4.22 -14.82 1.27
C GLY A 338 -2.79 -15.29 0.96
N GLY A 339 -2.27 -16.36 1.57
CA GLY A 339 -0.93 -16.86 1.28
C GLY A 339 -0.88 -18.12 0.43
N GLU A 340 0.29 -18.29 -0.17
CA GLU A 340 0.46 -19.04 -1.41
C GLU A 340 0.82 -20.50 -1.23
N ASP A 341 1.06 -20.92 0.02
CA ASP A 341 1.55 -22.27 0.33
C ASP A 341 0.40 -23.20 0.74
N ALA A 342 -0.79 -22.65 1.03
CA ALA A 342 -1.95 -23.47 1.31
C ALA A 342 -2.57 -24.00 0.03
N ALA A 343 -2.41 -25.30 -0.16
CA ALA A 343 -3.11 -26.04 -1.18
C ALA A 343 -4.25 -26.85 -0.57
N LEU A 344 -5.36 -26.96 -1.31
CA LEU A 344 -6.45 -27.85 -0.96
C LEU A 344 -6.51 -29.07 -1.88
N PRO A 345 -6.66 -30.29 -1.33
CA PRO A 345 -7.01 -31.45 -2.11
C PRO A 345 -8.33 -31.28 -2.85
N TYR A 346 -8.47 -31.93 -4.02
CA TYR A 346 -9.69 -31.91 -4.83
C TYR A 346 -10.96 -32.22 -4.02
N SER A 347 -10.90 -33.24 -3.14
CA SER A 347 -12.02 -33.63 -2.29
C SER A 347 -12.42 -32.51 -1.34
N THR A 348 -11.44 -31.84 -0.72
CA THR A 348 -11.69 -30.74 0.22
C THR A 348 -12.33 -29.54 -0.49
N ILE A 349 -11.86 -29.19 -1.68
CA ILE A 349 -12.48 -28.13 -2.50
C ILE A 349 -13.93 -28.49 -2.79
N ARG A 350 -14.17 -29.72 -3.27
CA ARG A 350 -15.52 -30.21 -3.58
C ARG A 350 -16.44 -30.17 -2.37
N ASP A 351 -15.96 -30.59 -1.21
CA ASP A 351 -16.76 -30.69 0.01
C ASP A 351 -17.06 -29.30 0.61
N ARG A 352 -16.22 -28.29 0.36
CA ARG A 352 -16.41 -26.89 0.81
C ARG A 352 -17.31 -26.05 -0.11
N LEU A 353 -17.53 -26.46 -1.36
CA LEU A 353 -18.43 -25.74 -2.27
C LEU A 353 -19.90 -25.94 -1.84
N ALA A 354 -20.50 -24.91 -1.24
CA ALA A 354 -21.82 -24.97 -0.64
C ALA A 354 -22.97 -25.19 -1.64
N THR A 355 -22.83 -24.71 -2.88
CA THR A 355 -23.91 -24.74 -3.88
C THR A 355 -23.32 -24.64 -5.29
N GLY A 356 -23.25 -25.77 -6.01
CA GLY A 356 -22.88 -25.80 -7.42
C GLY A 356 -23.00 -27.22 -7.98
N ASP A 357 -23.07 -27.34 -9.30
CA ASP A 357 -22.95 -28.63 -9.99
C ASP A 357 -21.53 -29.17 -9.80
N THR A 358 -21.28 -29.79 -8.63
CA THR A 358 -20.02 -30.46 -8.30
C THR A 358 -19.69 -31.58 -9.30
N GLY A 359 -20.66 -31.97 -10.15
CA GLY A 359 -20.50 -32.94 -11.24
C GLY A 359 -19.44 -32.55 -12.25
N ASN A 360 -18.99 -31.28 -12.28
CA ASN A 360 -17.98 -30.81 -13.22
C ASN A 360 -16.80 -30.02 -12.60
N LEU A 361 -16.48 -30.20 -11.32
CA LEU A 361 -15.37 -29.49 -10.66
C LEU A 361 -14.05 -29.58 -11.45
N SER A 362 -13.72 -30.75 -12.01
CA SER A 362 -12.54 -30.94 -12.88
C SER A 362 -12.52 -30.01 -14.10
N TYR A 363 -13.68 -29.70 -14.70
CA TYR A 363 -13.76 -28.73 -15.80
C TYR A 363 -13.51 -27.31 -15.33
N HIS A 364 -14.11 -26.91 -14.21
CA HIS A 364 -13.92 -25.56 -13.66
C HIS A 364 -12.45 -25.35 -13.24
N LEU A 365 -11.83 -26.31 -12.57
CA LEU A 365 -10.40 -26.28 -12.25
C LEU A 365 -9.52 -26.22 -13.51
N LYS A 366 -9.85 -26.99 -14.56
CA LYS A 366 -9.12 -26.91 -15.84
C LYS A 366 -9.20 -25.53 -16.48
N ARG A 367 -10.32 -24.81 -16.33
CA ARG A 367 -10.49 -23.43 -16.84
C ARG A 367 -9.75 -22.38 -16.01
N LEU A 368 -9.55 -22.62 -14.72
CA LEU A 368 -8.81 -21.74 -13.81
C LEU A 368 -7.29 -21.93 -13.88
N ARG A 369 -6.84 -23.12 -14.30
CA ARG A 369 -5.45 -23.56 -14.30
C ARG A 369 -4.50 -22.61 -15.04
N GLY A 370 -3.35 -22.32 -14.44
CA GLY A 370 -2.28 -21.48 -15.00
C GLY A 370 -2.59 -19.98 -15.00
N ARG A 371 -3.82 -19.58 -14.67
CA ARG A 371 -4.19 -18.16 -14.54
C ARG A 371 -4.55 -17.79 -13.12
N PHE A 372 -5.43 -18.53 -12.48
CA PHE A 372 -5.92 -18.24 -11.12
C PHE A 372 -5.59 -19.34 -10.11
N VAL A 373 -5.41 -20.57 -10.59
CA VAL A 373 -5.14 -21.74 -9.76
C VAL A 373 -4.00 -22.54 -10.37
N ASP A 374 -3.08 -23.06 -9.56
CA ASP A 374 -2.07 -24.01 -9.99
C ASP A 374 -2.22 -25.35 -9.25
N PRO A 375 -1.99 -26.49 -9.93
CA PRO A 375 -1.85 -27.77 -9.26
C PRO A 375 -0.48 -27.85 -8.59
N VAL A 376 -0.45 -28.42 -7.39
CA VAL A 376 0.76 -28.79 -6.64
C VAL A 376 0.58 -30.20 -6.06
N ASP A 377 1.62 -30.74 -5.43
CA ASP A 377 1.60 -32.12 -4.91
C ASP A 377 0.49 -32.32 -3.85
N GLU A 378 0.23 -31.28 -3.04
CA GLU A 378 -0.80 -31.27 -1.99
C GLU A 378 -2.21 -30.96 -2.52
N GLY A 379 -2.37 -30.60 -3.80
CA GLY A 379 -3.66 -30.34 -4.42
C GLY A 379 -3.67 -29.13 -5.36
N TYR A 380 -4.43 -28.10 -5.00
CA TYR A 380 -4.57 -26.88 -5.80
C TYR A 380 -4.40 -25.65 -4.91
N ARG A 381 -3.68 -24.64 -5.41
CA ARG A 381 -3.44 -23.37 -4.73
C ARG A 381 -3.73 -22.19 -5.66
N LEU A 382 -3.92 -20.99 -5.11
CA LEU A 382 -4.08 -19.79 -5.91
C LEU A 382 -2.75 -19.33 -6.52
N THR A 383 -2.81 -18.83 -7.77
CA THR A 383 -1.73 -18.00 -8.33
C THR A 383 -1.78 -16.60 -7.72
N ILE A 384 -0.79 -15.74 -8.01
CA ILE A 384 -0.88 -14.30 -7.64
C ILE A 384 -2.16 -13.67 -8.18
N SER A 385 -2.51 -13.93 -9.45
CA SER A 385 -3.73 -13.38 -10.05
C SER A 385 -4.99 -13.94 -9.37
N GLY A 386 -4.95 -15.20 -8.91
CA GLY A 386 -5.99 -15.81 -8.07
C GLY A 386 -6.15 -15.11 -6.72
N ILE A 387 -5.05 -14.86 -6.02
CA ILE A 387 -5.02 -14.13 -4.76
C ILE A 387 -5.56 -12.70 -4.95
N ARG A 388 -5.13 -12.00 -6.01
CA ARG A 388 -5.64 -10.65 -6.33
C ARG A 388 -7.14 -10.67 -6.61
N ALA A 389 -7.66 -11.69 -7.29
CA ALA A 389 -9.09 -11.84 -7.53
C ALA A 389 -9.87 -12.07 -6.23
N TYR A 390 -9.40 -13.00 -5.38
CA TYR A 390 -9.96 -13.24 -4.06
C TYR A 390 -9.94 -11.99 -3.18
N GLN A 391 -8.80 -11.31 -3.04
CA GLN A 391 -8.66 -10.05 -2.31
C GLN A 391 -9.57 -8.93 -2.86
N ALA A 392 -9.91 -8.97 -4.15
CA ALA A 392 -10.83 -8.02 -4.73
C ALA A 392 -12.28 -8.25 -4.30
N VAL A 393 -12.68 -9.51 -4.15
CA VAL A 393 -13.98 -9.88 -3.58
C VAL A 393 -14.00 -9.66 -2.07
N ALA A 394 -13.05 -10.26 -1.33
CA ALA A 394 -12.99 -10.19 0.13
C ALA A 394 -12.92 -8.77 0.70
N SER A 395 -12.41 -7.81 -0.08
CA SER A 395 -12.37 -6.39 0.33
C SER A 395 -13.72 -5.66 0.31
N GLY A 396 -14.79 -6.26 -0.23
CA GLY A 396 -16.07 -5.57 -0.44
C GLY A 396 -15.98 -4.37 -1.40
N ARG A 397 -14.82 -4.13 -2.05
CA ARG A 397 -14.53 -2.88 -2.79
C ARG A 397 -15.43 -2.66 -4.02
N PHE A 398 -16.17 -3.68 -4.44
CA PHE A 398 -17.10 -3.61 -5.55
C PHE A 398 -18.57 -3.64 -5.10
N GLU A 399 -18.87 -3.79 -3.82
CA GLU A 399 -20.24 -3.84 -3.32
C GLU A 399 -20.96 -2.50 -3.54
N ARG A 400 -22.26 -2.60 -3.86
CA ARG A 400 -23.14 -1.45 -4.07
C ARG A 400 -23.58 -0.85 -2.74
N ASP A 401 -23.99 -1.71 -1.81
CA ASP A 401 -24.41 -1.30 -0.49
C ASP A 401 -23.17 -1.20 0.40
N ARG A 402 -22.91 0.01 0.89
CA ARG A 402 -21.76 0.31 1.75
C ARG A 402 -22.26 0.92 3.04
N PRO A 403 -21.55 0.72 4.17
CA PRO A 403 -21.85 1.45 5.37
C PRO A 403 -21.76 2.95 5.10
N THR A 404 -22.61 3.71 5.80
CA THR A 404 -22.53 5.16 5.85
C THR A 404 -22.30 5.54 7.30
N VAL A 405 -21.33 6.41 7.54
CA VAL A 405 -21.08 6.99 8.87
C VAL A 405 -21.45 8.47 8.77
N GLU A 406 -22.46 8.87 9.53
CA GLU A 406 -22.90 10.26 9.61
C GLU A 406 -21.81 11.15 10.22
N PRO A 407 -21.78 12.46 9.89
CA PRO A 407 -20.80 13.40 10.44
C PRO A 407 -20.73 13.36 11.97
N THR A 408 -19.64 12.83 12.50
CA THR A 408 -19.43 12.56 13.92
C THR A 408 -18.15 13.26 14.40
N PRO A 409 -18.19 14.09 15.46
CA PRO A 409 -16.99 14.69 16.02
C PRO A 409 -16.01 13.63 16.55
N PHE A 410 -14.71 13.83 16.33
CA PHE A 410 -13.68 12.86 16.75
C PHE A 410 -12.57 13.47 17.64
N GLY A 411 -12.81 14.65 18.20
CA GLY A 411 -11.94 15.27 19.22
C GLY A 411 -11.01 16.36 18.70
N GLU A 412 -10.77 16.42 17.39
CA GLU A 412 -9.90 17.43 16.79
C GLU A 412 -10.60 18.75 16.47
N ARG A 413 -9.81 19.82 16.41
CA ARG A 413 -10.26 21.19 16.11
C ARG A 413 -9.68 21.72 14.80
N CYS A 414 -10.46 22.57 14.15
CA CYS A 414 -10.09 23.21 12.90
C CYS A 414 -9.07 24.32 13.15
N ALA A 415 -7.92 24.29 12.48
CA ALA A 415 -6.89 25.34 12.64
C ALA A 415 -7.41 26.74 12.24
N GLU A 416 -8.31 26.81 11.25
CA GLU A 416 -8.82 28.06 10.69
C GLU A 416 -9.85 28.80 11.58
N CYS A 417 -10.65 28.07 12.35
CA CYS A 417 -11.78 28.66 13.08
C CYS A 417 -12.05 28.05 14.46
N ASP A 418 -11.18 27.14 14.92
CA ASP A 418 -11.27 26.42 16.19
C ASP A 418 -12.56 25.57 16.36
N GLY A 419 -13.36 25.42 15.30
CA GLY A 419 -14.56 24.60 15.26
C GLY A 419 -14.24 23.10 15.34
N LEU A 420 -15.23 22.29 15.74
CA LEU A 420 -15.04 20.84 15.86
C LEU A 420 -14.95 20.19 14.47
N LEU A 421 -13.96 19.33 14.30
CA LEU A 421 -13.84 18.50 13.11
C LEU A 421 -14.73 17.26 13.25
N GLN A 422 -15.40 16.93 12.16
CA GLN A 422 -16.30 15.79 12.05
C GLN A 422 -15.80 14.86 10.96
N ALA A 423 -15.74 13.57 11.29
CA ALA A 423 -15.47 12.49 10.37
C ALA A 423 -16.79 11.90 9.87
N SER A 424 -16.82 11.50 8.61
CA SER A 424 -17.94 10.80 7.98
C SER A 424 -17.42 9.83 6.94
N TYR A 425 -18.24 8.85 6.57
CA TYR A 425 -17.94 7.91 5.51
C TYR A 425 -19.12 7.80 4.57
N LEU A 426 -18.90 8.12 3.30
CA LEU A 426 -19.93 8.10 2.26
C LEU A 426 -19.34 7.65 0.93
N ASP A 427 -20.03 6.76 0.22
CA ASP A 427 -19.67 6.28 -1.12
C ASP A 427 -18.22 5.78 -1.23
N GLY A 428 -17.76 5.03 -0.22
CA GLY A 428 -16.41 4.47 -0.18
C GLY A 428 -15.32 5.44 0.25
N ARG A 429 -15.68 6.61 0.81
CA ARG A 429 -14.73 7.67 1.12
C ARG A 429 -14.90 8.17 2.54
N PHE A 430 -13.78 8.20 3.24
CA PHE A 430 -13.63 8.96 4.47
C PHE A 430 -13.56 10.45 4.13
N ILE A 431 -14.26 11.26 4.92
CA ILE A 431 -14.38 12.70 4.73
C ILE A 431 -14.27 13.38 6.09
N VAL A 432 -13.36 14.35 6.21
CA VAL A 432 -13.27 15.27 7.34
C VAL A 432 -13.78 16.64 6.93
N ARG A 433 -14.67 17.22 7.74
CA ARG A 433 -15.16 18.59 7.59
C ARG A 433 -15.15 19.32 8.92
N CYS A 434 -14.97 20.63 8.88
CA CYS A 434 -15.26 21.47 10.03
C CYS A 434 -16.77 21.74 10.13
N ASN A 435 -17.31 21.81 11.35
CA ASN A 435 -18.69 22.22 11.58
C ASN A 435 -18.88 23.75 11.68
N GLY A 436 -17.79 24.51 11.85
CA GLY A 436 -17.78 25.96 12.05
C GLY A 436 -17.48 26.78 10.79
N CYS A 437 -16.79 26.20 9.80
CA CYS A 437 -16.46 26.83 8.54
C CYS A 437 -16.67 25.89 7.35
N SER A 438 -16.60 26.40 6.13
CA SER A 438 -16.79 25.63 4.90
C SER A 438 -15.58 24.78 4.49
N VAL A 439 -14.50 24.78 5.29
CA VAL A 439 -13.26 24.07 4.96
C VAL A 439 -13.50 22.55 5.01
N ARG A 440 -13.19 21.91 3.88
CA ARG A 440 -13.09 20.45 3.79
C ARG A 440 -11.63 20.08 3.97
N TRP A 441 -11.31 19.53 5.13
CA TRP A 441 -9.94 19.20 5.50
C TRP A 441 -9.39 18.00 4.75
N PHE A 442 -10.21 16.96 4.55
CA PHE A 442 -9.67 15.71 4.05
C PHE A 442 -10.73 14.86 3.35
N ARG A 443 -10.31 14.14 2.30
CA ARG A 443 -11.12 13.16 1.59
C ARG A 443 -10.21 12.05 1.07
N TYR A 444 -10.50 10.81 1.46
CA TYR A 444 -9.65 9.69 1.09
C TYR A 444 -10.49 8.42 0.85
N PRO A 445 -10.21 7.63 -0.21
CA PRO A 445 -10.90 6.37 -0.42
C PRO A 445 -10.42 5.32 0.58
N LEU A 446 -11.35 4.76 1.35
CA LEU A 446 -11.05 3.74 2.36
C LEU A 446 -11.99 2.55 2.17
N SER A 447 -11.45 1.35 2.29
CA SER A 447 -12.24 0.11 2.27
C SER A 447 -13.11 0.01 3.53
N PRO A 448 -14.36 -0.45 3.44
CA PRO A 448 -15.22 -0.61 4.61
C PRO A 448 -14.70 -1.69 5.59
N ASN A 449 -13.84 -2.61 5.14
CA ASN A 449 -13.22 -3.61 6.02
C ASN A 449 -12.24 -3.01 7.04
N ALA A 450 -11.85 -1.75 6.87
CA ALA A 450 -10.84 -1.11 7.69
C ALA A 450 -11.38 -0.61 9.03
N PHE A 451 -12.70 -0.56 9.21
CA PHE A 451 -13.32 0.01 10.39
C PHE A 451 -14.70 -0.59 10.69
N ASP A 452 -15.10 -0.53 11.95
CA ASP A 452 -16.47 -0.70 12.42
C ASP A 452 -17.24 0.62 12.18
N PRO A 453 -18.35 0.62 11.42
CA PRO A 453 -19.15 1.81 11.19
C PRO A 453 -19.64 2.52 12.45
N ASP A 454 -19.73 1.82 13.58
CA ASP A 454 -20.13 2.39 14.87
C ASP A 454 -18.94 2.97 15.66
N ASP A 455 -17.70 2.83 15.17
CA ASP A 455 -16.47 3.36 15.77
C ASP A 455 -15.80 4.41 14.88
N VAL A 456 -16.11 5.69 15.15
CA VAL A 456 -15.55 6.82 14.41
C VAL A 456 -14.04 6.96 14.61
N GLN A 457 -13.48 6.54 15.75
CA GLN A 457 -12.04 6.65 16.00
C GLN A 457 -11.28 5.65 15.17
N GLN A 458 -11.75 4.40 15.11
CA GLN A 458 -11.18 3.39 14.23
C GLN A 458 -11.25 3.81 12.75
N LEU A 459 -12.34 4.44 12.32
CA LEU A 459 -12.45 5.02 10.96
C LEU A 459 -11.37 6.08 10.69
N VAL A 460 -11.14 6.99 11.63
CA VAL A 460 -10.13 8.05 11.53
C VAL A 460 -8.72 7.46 11.46
N GLU A 461 -8.38 6.58 12.40
CA GLU A 461 -7.08 5.91 12.48
C GLU A 461 -6.79 5.10 11.21
N ALA A 462 -7.78 4.35 10.72
CA ALA A 462 -7.66 3.55 9.51
C ALA A 462 -7.44 4.42 8.27
N ALA A 463 -8.18 5.52 8.14
CA ALA A 463 -8.05 6.43 7.02
C ALA A 463 -6.67 7.10 6.97
N PHE A 464 -6.18 7.60 8.09
CA PHE A 464 -4.90 8.29 8.14
C PHE A 464 -3.73 7.33 8.03
N THR A 465 -3.76 6.18 8.71
CA THR A 465 -2.74 5.14 8.53
C THR A 465 -2.61 4.76 7.07
N ARG A 466 -3.74 4.52 6.39
CA ARG A 466 -3.72 4.13 4.99
C ARG A 466 -3.27 5.26 4.06
N ASN A 467 -3.67 6.50 4.35
CA ASN A 467 -3.16 7.66 3.63
C ASN A 467 -1.65 7.83 3.79
N TYR A 468 -1.11 7.61 4.99
CA TYR A 468 0.33 7.72 5.25
C TYR A 468 1.12 6.66 4.49
N THR A 469 0.62 5.42 4.47
CA THR A 469 1.17 4.34 3.63
C THR A 469 1.24 4.77 2.16
N ASP A 470 0.12 5.24 1.61
CA ASP A 470 0.04 5.65 0.20
C ASP A 470 0.99 6.83 -0.08
N LEU A 471 1.04 7.85 0.79
CA LEU A 471 1.91 9.02 0.64
C LEU A 471 3.40 8.65 0.73
N ARG A 472 3.81 7.83 1.72
CA ARG A 472 5.20 7.32 1.81
C ARG A 472 5.62 6.61 0.52
N SER A 473 4.74 5.76 -0.02
CA SER A 473 4.99 5.07 -1.30
C SER A 473 5.17 6.07 -2.45
N MET A 474 4.26 7.05 -2.56
CA MET A 474 4.29 8.04 -3.63
C MET A 474 5.47 9.01 -3.54
N PHE A 475 5.87 9.44 -2.34
CA PHE A 475 7.08 10.26 -2.13
C PHE A 475 8.35 9.48 -2.48
N ALA A 476 8.38 8.16 -2.26
CA ALA A 476 9.44 7.27 -2.76
C ALA A 476 9.36 7.01 -4.28
N GLY A 477 8.40 7.61 -4.99
CA GLY A 477 8.27 7.49 -6.44
C GLY A 477 7.56 6.21 -6.91
N ILE A 478 6.92 5.46 -6.01
CA ILE A 478 6.26 4.18 -6.29
C ILE A 478 4.76 4.33 -6.08
N CYS A 479 3.95 3.93 -7.07
CA CYS A 479 2.50 3.98 -6.93
C CYS A 479 2.01 2.83 -6.03
N PRO A 480 1.22 3.09 -4.96
CA PRO A 480 0.74 2.06 -4.05
C PRO A 480 -0.30 1.10 -4.68
N TYR A 481 -0.82 1.39 -5.88
CA TYR A 481 -1.86 0.59 -6.53
C TYR A 481 -1.39 -0.23 -7.72
N CYS A 482 -0.40 0.26 -8.46
CA CYS A 482 0.11 -0.44 -9.63
C CYS A 482 1.64 -0.58 -9.65
N SER A 483 2.35 -0.05 -8.65
CA SER A 483 3.82 -0.05 -8.53
C SER A 483 4.58 0.61 -9.69
N SER A 484 3.88 1.34 -10.57
CA SER A 484 4.51 2.20 -11.58
C SER A 484 5.11 3.46 -10.95
N GLY A 485 5.93 4.17 -11.71
CA GLY A 485 6.53 5.44 -11.29
C GLY A 485 5.49 6.52 -10.98
N VAL A 486 5.88 7.45 -10.11
CA VAL A 486 5.08 8.62 -9.72
C VAL A 486 5.80 9.89 -10.17
N ALA A 487 5.12 10.71 -10.98
CA ALA A 487 5.51 12.09 -11.22
C ALA A 487 5.30 12.90 -9.93
N ARG A 488 6.33 13.64 -9.56
CA ARG A 488 6.39 14.47 -8.36
C ARG A 488 6.75 15.87 -8.80
N THR A 489 5.84 16.82 -8.60
CA THR A 489 6.07 18.23 -8.88
C THR A 489 5.59 19.06 -7.71
N VAL A 490 6.04 20.32 -7.64
CA VAL A 490 5.62 21.26 -6.60
C VAL A 490 4.98 22.47 -7.27
N SER A 491 3.90 22.99 -6.68
CA SER A 491 3.30 24.25 -7.10
C SER A 491 2.98 25.11 -5.86
N GLY A 492 3.04 26.43 -6.02
CA GLY A 492 2.42 27.35 -5.07
C GLY A 492 0.90 27.35 -5.26
N SER A 493 0.15 27.70 -4.22
CA SER A 493 -1.30 27.87 -4.36
C SER A 493 -1.59 28.98 -5.37
N ASP A 494 -2.21 28.66 -6.50
CA ASP A 494 -2.77 29.71 -7.36
C ASP A 494 -3.97 30.33 -6.60
N ARG A 495 -3.70 31.50 -6.00
CA ARG A 495 -4.63 32.50 -5.43
C ARG A 495 -6.06 32.01 -5.17
N GLY A 496 -6.26 31.33 -4.05
CA GLY A 496 -7.54 31.35 -3.32
C GLY A 496 -8.62 30.32 -3.68
N GLU A 497 -8.37 29.33 -4.55
CA GLU A 497 -9.41 28.35 -4.91
C GLU A 497 -9.67 27.26 -3.84
N MET A 498 -8.72 26.99 -2.94
CA MET A 498 -8.86 25.99 -1.87
C MET A 498 -9.13 26.56 -0.48
N GLY A 499 -9.25 27.89 -0.34
CA GLY A 499 -9.44 28.54 0.96
C GLY A 499 -8.28 28.33 1.94
N VAL A 500 -7.07 28.17 1.40
CA VAL A 500 -5.78 28.06 2.12
C VAL A 500 -4.97 29.34 1.90
N ASP A 501 -3.97 29.57 2.73
CA ASP A 501 -3.06 30.72 2.64
C ASP A 501 -2.37 30.79 1.26
N GLU A 502 -2.18 32.00 0.72
CA GLU A 502 -1.59 32.25 -0.60
C GLU A 502 -0.16 31.68 -0.71
N ASP A 503 0.55 31.58 0.43
CA ASP A 503 1.91 31.05 0.52
C ASP A 503 1.97 29.52 0.69
N THR A 504 0.83 28.82 0.67
CA THR A 504 0.80 27.35 0.81
C THR A 504 1.41 26.68 -0.42
N VAL A 505 2.39 25.80 -0.18
CA VAL A 505 3.04 25.00 -1.22
C VAL A 505 2.48 23.58 -1.24
N PHE A 506 2.07 23.11 -2.42
CA PHE A 506 1.50 21.78 -2.63
C PHE A 506 2.43 20.87 -3.43
N ALA A 507 2.54 19.63 -2.96
CA ALA A 507 3.11 18.54 -3.73
C ALA A 507 2.04 17.93 -4.64
N HIS A 508 2.34 17.76 -5.91
CA HIS A 508 1.52 17.03 -6.87
C HIS A 508 2.16 15.67 -7.11
N LEU A 509 1.53 14.63 -6.57
CA LEU A 509 1.96 13.25 -6.72
C LEU A 509 1.00 12.59 -7.71
N SER A 510 1.47 12.18 -8.89
CA SER A 510 0.63 11.57 -9.93
C SER A 510 1.27 10.31 -10.48
N CYS A 511 0.58 9.18 -10.37
CA CYS A 511 1.01 7.93 -10.98
C CYS A 511 1.02 8.07 -12.51
N LEU A 512 2.10 7.61 -13.13
CA LEU A 512 2.31 7.68 -14.58
C LEU A 512 1.44 6.71 -15.39
N ARG A 513 0.71 5.79 -14.74
CA ARG A 513 0.00 4.69 -15.43
C ARG A 513 -1.46 4.50 -15.04
N CYS A 514 -1.80 4.63 -13.75
CA CYS A 514 -3.17 4.38 -13.28
C CYS A 514 -3.92 5.63 -12.84
N SER A 515 -3.32 6.80 -13.06
CA SER A 515 -3.88 8.12 -12.73
C SER A 515 -4.33 8.24 -11.27
N TRP A 516 -3.75 7.42 -10.37
CA TRP A 516 -3.81 7.66 -8.94
C TRP A 516 -3.01 8.91 -8.61
N PHE A 517 -3.54 9.78 -7.75
CA PHE A 517 -2.87 11.02 -7.39
C PHE A 517 -3.11 11.40 -5.93
N ALA A 518 -2.25 12.26 -5.41
CA ALA A 518 -2.40 12.94 -4.12
C ALA A 518 -1.84 14.37 -4.22
N LEU A 519 -2.49 15.30 -3.52
CA LEU A 519 -2.13 16.72 -3.49
C LEU A 519 -1.87 17.20 -2.05
N PRO A 520 -0.92 16.62 -1.30
CA PRO A 520 -0.64 17.07 0.06
C PRO A 520 0.09 18.42 0.05
N ARG A 521 0.00 19.16 1.17
CA ARG A 521 0.93 20.27 1.46
C ARG A 521 2.37 19.73 1.53
N VAL A 522 3.36 20.55 1.17
CA VAL A 522 4.78 20.15 1.17
C VAL A 522 5.29 19.82 2.57
N ASP A 523 4.78 20.46 3.61
CA ASP A 523 5.08 20.12 5.00
C ASP A 523 4.65 18.70 5.41
N MET A 524 3.79 18.04 4.63
CA MET A 524 3.51 16.63 4.82
C MET A 524 4.76 15.76 4.62
N VAL A 525 5.75 16.22 3.85
CA VAL A 525 7.05 15.54 3.71
C VAL A 525 7.81 15.55 5.04
N ALA A 526 7.92 16.72 5.67
CA ALA A 526 8.51 16.87 7.00
C ALA A 526 7.70 16.11 8.04
N PHE A 527 6.36 16.18 7.96
CA PHE A 527 5.49 15.39 8.81
C PHE A 527 5.78 13.90 8.69
N LEU A 528 5.92 13.33 7.49
CA LEU A 528 6.20 11.90 7.32
C LEU A 528 7.64 11.49 7.64
N HIS A 529 8.55 12.45 7.80
CA HIS A 529 9.94 12.18 8.14
C HIS A 529 10.07 11.46 9.49
N HIS A 530 11.03 10.55 9.57
CA HIS A 530 11.26 9.72 10.76
C HIS A 530 11.68 10.56 11.98
N ALA A 531 12.49 11.60 11.77
CA ALA A 531 12.93 12.52 12.83
C ALA A 531 11.77 13.21 13.53
N THR A 532 10.66 13.48 12.82
CA THR A 532 9.45 14.05 13.41
C THR A 532 8.83 13.12 14.43
N ALA A 533 8.73 11.81 14.14
CA ALA A 533 8.21 10.86 15.14
C ALA A 533 9.13 10.78 16.36
N THR A 534 10.46 10.76 16.14
CA THR A 534 11.45 10.72 17.22
C THR A 534 11.37 11.95 18.11
N TYR A 535 11.17 13.13 17.51
CA TYR A 535 11.08 14.40 18.20
C TYR A 535 9.85 14.47 19.11
N PHE A 536 8.68 14.07 18.62
CA PHE A 536 7.45 14.01 19.42
C PHE A 536 7.60 13.04 20.60
N GLU A 537 8.11 11.84 20.34
CA GLU A 537 8.28 10.81 21.38
C GLU A 537 9.25 11.25 22.48
N ARG A 538 10.36 11.91 22.13
CA ARG A 538 11.32 12.48 23.10
C ARG A 538 10.70 13.56 23.99
N HIS A 539 9.70 14.26 23.50
CA HIS A 539 8.90 15.22 24.28
C HIS A 539 7.78 14.55 25.10
N GLY A 540 7.70 13.20 25.09
CA GLY A 540 6.64 12.46 25.77
C GLY A 540 5.26 12.66 25.15
N ARG A 541 5.20 13.06 23.87
CA ARG A 541 3.97 13.32 23.13
C ARG A 541 3.81 12.30 21.99
N PRO A 542 2.61 11.74 21.76
CA PRO A 542 2.38 10.98 20.55
C PRO A 542 2.37 11.93 19.35
N LYS A 543 2.97 11.50 18.24
CA LYS A 543 2.82 12.22 16.97
C LYS A 543 1.34 12.23 16.56
N PRO A 544 0.76 13.38 16.19
CA PRO A 544 -0.65 13.47 15.81
C PRO A 544 -1.00 12.50 14.68
N SER A 545 -2.15 11.84 14.77
CA SER A 545 -2.59 10.83 13.81
C SER A 545 -3.16 11.43 12.52
N ALA A 546 -3.62 12.68 12.55
CA ALA A 546 -4.45 13.24 11.48
C ALA A 546 -3.68 14.08 10.45
N GLY A 547 -2.36 14.28 10.59
CA GLY A 547 -1.62 15.22 9.75
C GLY A 547 -2.26 16.62 9.73
N MET A 548 -3.11 16.91 10.72
CA MET A 548 -3.73 18.21 10.93
C MET A 548 -2.68 19.04 11.61
N ILE A 549 -1.85 19.62 10.76
CA ILE A 549 -0.86 20.60 11.13
C ILE A 549 -1.61 21.73 11.83
N VAL A 550 -1.48 21.80 13.14
CA VAL A 550 -2.13 22.81 13.98
C VAL A 550 -1.33 24.09 13.81
N ASP A 551 -1.96 25.13 13.28
CA ASP A 551 -1.33 26.45 13.18
C ASP A 551 -0.86 26.92 14.56
N GLY A 552 0.43 27.21 14.68
CA GLY A 552 1.08 27.69 15.90
C GLY A 552 2.14 26.76 16.50
N GLU A 553 2.04 25.44 16.30
CA GLU A 553 3.15 24.49 16.60
C GLU A 553 3.97 24.17 15.34
N TRP A 554 3.47 24.53 14.16
CA TRP A 554 4.07 24.22 12.88
C TRP A 554 4.11 25.48 12.01
N THR A 555 5.27 25.79 11.45
CA THR A 555 5.41 26.92 10.52
C THR A 555 6.09 26.47 9.24
N THR A 556 5.56 26.89 8.10
CA THR A 556 6.08 26.56 6.77
C THR A 556 6.54 27.85 6.09
N THR A 557 7.80 27.92 5.69
CA THR A 557 8.40 29.12 5.06
C THR A 557 9.14 28.75 3.78
N VAL A 558 8.81 29.38 2.65
CA VAL A 558 9.60 29.25 1.41
C VAL A 558 10.90 30.06 1.56
N ARG A 559 12.05 29.39 1.58
CA ARG A 559 13.39 29.99 1.72
C ARG A 559 14.01 30.37 0.38
N SER A 560 13.71 29.60 -0.65
CA SER A 560 14.17 29.81 -2.03
C SER A 560 13.15 29.19 -2.98
N GLU A 561 12.92 29.81 -4.14
CA GLU A 561 12.03 29.29 -5.20
C GLU A 561 12.80 28.51 -6.28
N ASP A 562 14.07 28.85 -6.52
CA ASP A 562 14.92 28.22 -7.53
C ASP A 562 16.38 28.10 -7.03
N PRO A 563 16.83 26.90 -6.61
CA PRO A 563 16.02 25.70 -6.44
C PRO A 563 15.04 25.88 -5.27
N LEU A 564 13.89 25.20 -5.32
CA LEU A 564 12.90 25.28 -4.24
C LEU A 564 13.50 24.76 -2.93
N ARG A 565 13.36 25.54 -1.86
CA ARG A 565 13.66 25.13 -0.48
C ARG A 565 12.53 25.60 0.42
N VAL A 566 11.81 24.67 1.02
CA VAL A 566 10.73 24.92 1.96
C VAL A 566 11.19 24.51 3.34
N GLN A 567 11.24 25.45 4.26
CA GLN A 567 11.51 25.19 5.66
C GLN A 567 10.21 24.84 6.37
N VAL A 568 10.27 23.83 7.23
CA VAL A 568 9.17 23.45 8.13
C VAL A 568 9.73 23.39 9.53
N ASP A 569 9.25 24.25 10.42
CA ASP A 569 9.63 24.27 11.83
C ASP A 569 8.49 23.73 12.68
N ILE A 570 8.81 22.86 13.63
CA ILE A 570 7.88 22.24 14.56
C ILE A 570 8.34 22.58 15.99
N GLU A 571 7.55 23.38 16.70
CA GLU A 571 7.86 23.83 18.07
C GLU A 571 7.15 22.97 19.11
N LEU A 572 7.90 22.35 20.02
CA LEU A 572 7.38 21.62 21.19
C LEU A 572 8.18 21.96 22.43
N ASP A 573 7.47 22.35 23.50
CA ASP A 573 8.03 22.59 24.84
C ASP A 573 9.25 23.55 24.91
N GLY A 574 9.42 24.42 23.90
CA GLY A 574 10.51 25.41 23.80
C GLY A 574 11.58 25.04 22.78
N ASP A 575 11.68 23.75 22.43
CA ASP A 575 12.57 23.26 21.38
C ASP A 575 11.92 23.46 20.00
N THR A 576 12.73 23.47 18.94
CA THR A 576 12.24 23.52 17.56
C THR A 576 12.90 22.45 16.69
N LEU A 577 12.11 21.56 16.10
CA LEU A 577 12.57 20.69 15.02
C LEU A 577 12.42 21.40 13.68
N HIS A 578 13.56 21.64 13.05
CA HIS A 578 13.69 22.25 11.74
C HIS A 578 13.83 21.18 10.66
N HIS A 579 13.12 21.35 9.54
CA HIS A 579 13.29 20.59 8.31
C HIS A 579 13.48 21.52 7.12
N VAL A 580 14.30 21.13 6.15
CA VAL A 580 14.35 21.73 4.82
C VAL A 580 13.94 20.68 3.79
N VAL A 581 12.87 20.96 3.07
CA VAL A 581 12.35 20.16 1.96
C VAL A 581 12.74 20.79 0.63
N ASP A 582 13.22 19.99 -0.32
CA ASP A 582 13.59 20.45 -1.66
C ASP A 582 12.48 20.26 -2.72
N GLU A 583 12.75 20.67 -3.96
CA GLU A 583 11.84 20.49 -5.12
C GLU A 583 11.54 19.03 -5.47
N ASP A 584 12.36 18.09 -4.99
CA ASP A 584 12.20 16.65 -5.16
C ASP A 584 11.38 16.00 -4.04
N LEU A 585 10.82 16.84 -3.16
CA LEU A 585 10.02 16.44 -2.01
C LEU A 585 10.79 15.52 -1.08
N GLN A 586 12.08 15.83 -0.89
CA GLN A 586 12.95 15.16 0.06
C GLN A 586 13.33 16.10 1.19
N VAL A 587 13.45 15.56 2.40
CA VAL A 587 14.12 16.28 3.50
C VAL A 587 15.61 16.21 3.24
N VAL A 588 16.25 17.37 3.03
CA VAL A 588 17.69 17.50 2.75
C VAL A 588 18.49 18.01 3.95
N GLU A 589 17.79 18.56 4.93
CA GLU A 589 18.37 19.01 6.20
C GLU A 589 17.30 18.87 7.29
N TRP A 590 17.71 18.45 8.48
CA TRP A 590 16.90 18.56 9.68
C TRP A 590 17.77 18.72 10.92
N THR A 591 17.28 19.47 11.91
CA THR A 591 17.99 19.67 13.19
C THR A 591 17.01 20.04 14.29
N VAL A 592 17.32 19.69 15.54
CA VAL A 592 16.62 20.21 16.72
C VAL A 592 17.41 21.40 17.27
N LEU A 593 16.72 22.48 17.58
CA LEU A 593 17.24 23.71 18.17
C LEU A 593 16.66 23.88 19.58
N ASP A 594 17.50 24.30 20.53
CA ASP A 594 17.14 24.58 21.94
C ASP A 594 16.68 26.05 22.16
#